data_AF-A0A950ZRB8-F1
#
_entry.id   AF-A0A950ZRB8-F1
#
_cell.length_a   1.000
_cell.length_b   1.000
_cell.length_c   1.000
_cell.angle_alpha   90.00
_cell.angle_beta   90.00
_cell.angle_gamma   90.00
#
_symmetry.space_group_name_H-M   'P 1'
#
loop_
_entity.id
_entity.type
_entity.pdbx_description
1 polymer ?
#
loop_
_entity_poly.entity_id
_entity_poly.type
_entity_poly.pdbx_seq_one_letter_code
_entity_poly.pdbx_strand_id
1 'polypeptide(L)'
;MLTPLKLVRRGLVTWIIEAAALWVLHVLLPGVHIRNLQVDAMAVLLIGALNALVRPIVLLFAENLGLVVFLMLTLVLNAVMVSLVAWALPGFYVDSAWTAFVLAFGLAVLNTLVSGLLGINDDDSFYRNVTRWLERRRAPQAGIDEPGTIFIQVDGLAERTFRQALADGNLPTLQAWLARGTHRLTGWQCDVPSMTSSGQSGILYGNNA
;
A
#
# COMPACT_ATOMS: atom_id res chain seq x y z
N MET A 1 -15.15 2.00 -5.73
CA MET A 1 -14.97 0.65 -6.34
C MET A 1 -14.23 0.82 -7.64
N LEU A 2 -13.05 0.22 -7.81
CA LEU A 2 -12.39 0.18 -9.12
C LEU A 2 -13.23 -0.73 -10.02
N THR A 3 -13.55 -0.28 -11.23
CA THR A 3 -14.24 -1.15 -12.21
C THR A 3 -13.34 -2.34 -12.55
N PRO A 4 -13.91 -3.56 -12.77
CA PRO A 4 -13.11 -4.76 -13.06
C PRO A 4 -12.14 -4.55 -14.23
N LEU A 5 -12.55 -3.75 -15.22
CA LEU A 5 -11.70 -3.37 -16.36
C LEU A 5 -10.43 -2.60 -15.96
N LYS A 6 -10.51 -1.70 -14.97
CA LYS A 6 -9.35 -0.95 -14.48
C LYS A 6 -8.35 -1.85 -13.78
N LEU A 7 -8.83 -2.87 -13.05
CA LEU A 7 -8.00 -3.83 -12.35
C LEU A 7 -7.23 -4.72 -13.34
N VAL A 8 -7.93 -5.26 -14.34
CA VAL A 8 -7.32 -6.09 -15.39
C VAL A 8 -6.27 -5.29 -16.17
N ARG A 9 -6.60 -4.07 -16.59
CA ARG A 9 -5.66 -3.19 -17.30
C ARG A 9 -4.39 -2.95 -16.48
N ARG A 10 -4.54 -2.65 -15.19
CA ARG A 10 -3.41 -2.39 -14.30
C ARG A 10 -2.54 -3.64 -14.13
N GLY A 11 -3.14 -4.80 -13.85
CA GLY A 11 -2.41 -6.06 -13.73
C GLY A 11 -1.64 -6.41 -15.01
N LEU A 12 -2.23 -6.18 -16.18
CA LEU A 12 -1.57 -6.43 -17.47
C LEU A 12 -0.39 -5.48 -17.71
N VAL A 13 -0.50 -4.21 -17.33
CA VAL A 13 0.62 -3.25 -17.41
C VAL A 13 1.75 -3.64 -16.47
N THR A 14 1.44 -3.93 -15.20
CA THR A 14 2.44 -4.37 -14.21
C THR A 14 3.14 -5.64 -14.68
N TRP A 15 2.39 -6.61 -15.20
CA TRP A 15 2.96 -7.86 -15.73
C TRP A 15 3.91 -7.64 -16.90
N ILE A 16 3.56 -6.76 -17.85
CA ILE A 16 4.45 -6.40 -18.97
C ILE A 16 5.74 -5.73 -18.47
N ILE A 17 5.61 -4.83 -17.48
CA ILE A 17 6.76 -4.15 -16.88
C ILE A 17 7.69 -5.16 -16.19
N GLU A 18 7.13 -6.08 -15.41
CA GLU A 18 7.91 -7.10 -14.72
C GLU A 18 8.57 -8.09 -15.70
N ALA A 19 7.89 -8.48 -16.79
CA ALA A 19 8.48 -9.30 -17.85
C ALA A 19 9.65 -8.56 -18.53
N ALA A 20 9.47 -7.28 -18.87
CA ALA A 20 10.56 -6.48 -19.41
C ALA A 20 11.75 -6.38 -18.44
N ALA A 21 11.49 -6.21 -17.15
CA ALA A 21 12.53 -6.17 -16.12
C ALA A 21 13.28 -7.51 -16.00
N LEU A 22 12.57 -8.64 -16.00
CA LEU A 22 13.18 -9.97 -15.95
C LEU A 22 14.02 -10.25 -17.21
N TRP A 23 13.51 -9.89 -18.38
CA TRP A 23 14.24 -10.02 -19.64
C TRP A 23 15.55 -9.22 -19.63
N VAL A 24 15.52 -7.97 -19.16
CA VAL A 24 16.72 -7.13 -19.02
C VAL A 24 17.72 -7.76 -18.07
N LEU A 25 17.27 -8.27 -16.92
CA LEU A 25 18.15 -8.92 -15.93
C LEU A 25 18.72 -10.24 -16.44
N HIS A 26 17.96 -11.00 -17.22
CA HIS A 26 18.45 -12.19 -17.89
C HIS A 26 19.65 -11.88 -18.81
N VAL A 27 19.59 -10.77 -19.54
CA VAL A 27 20.71 -10.34 -20.41
C VAL A 27 21.90 -9.82 -19.60
N LEU A 28 21.65 -9.16 -18.47
CA LEU A 28 22.69 -8.53 -17.66
C LEU A 28 23.41 -9.52 -16.72
N LEU A 29 22.71 -10.54 -16.23
CA LEU A 29 23.21 -11.48 -15.23
C LEU A 29 23.64 -12.79 -15.89
N PRO A 30 24.95 -13.12 -15.92
CA PRO A 30 25.48 -14.27 -16.67
C PRO A 30 25.09 -15.66 -16.12
N GLY A 31 24.29 -15.75 -15.05
CA GLY A 31 23.81 -17.03 -14.50
C GLY A 31 22.29 -17.17 -14.44
N VAL A 32 21.58 -16.34 -15.21
CA VAL A 32 20.14 -16.44 -15.41
C VAL A 32 19.91 -16.83 -16.87
N HIS A 33 19.24 -17.96 -17.09
CA HIS A 33 19.00 -18.47 -18.43
C HIS A 33 17.51 -18.62 -18.69
N ILE A 34 17.01 -17.89 -19.69
CA ILE A 34 15.62 -17.93 -20.12
C ILE A 34 15.58 -18.37 -21.58
N ARG A 35 14.80 -19.41 -21.87
CA ARG A 35 14.73 -19.99 -23.22
C ARG A 35 14.14 -19.05 -24.27
N ASN A 36 13.04 -18.39 -23.93
CA ASN A 36 12.29 -17.51 -24.85
C ASN A 36 11.37 -16.57 -24.07
N LEU A 37 10.76 -15.61 -24.78
CA LEU A 37 9.86 -14.62 -24.20
C LEU A 37 8.59 -15.24 -23.58
N GLN A 38 8.16 -16.41 -24.04
CA GLN A 38 7.01 -17.11 -23.45
C GLN A 38 7.33 -17.65 -22.06
N VAL A 39 8.52 -18.22 -21.88
CA VAL A 39 9.01 -18.70 -20.59
C VAL A 39 9.22 -17.52 -19.63
N ASP A 40 9.78 -16.41 -20.11
CA ASP A 40 9.92 -15.16 -19.34
C ASP A 40 8.57 -14.68 -18.78
N ALA A 41 7.59 -14.52 -19.69
CA ALA A 41 6.25 -14.05 -19.35
C ALA A 41 5.54 -15.00 -18.35
N MET A 42 5.72 -16.31 -18.51
CA MET A 42 5.20 -17.31 -17.59
C MET A 42 5.92 -17.29 -16.23
N ALA A 43 7.24 -17.10 -16.22
CA ALA A 43 8.04 -17.01 -14.99
C ALA A 43 7.56 -15.83 -14.15
N VAL A 44 7.40 -14.65 -14.75
CA VAL A 44 6.88 -13.47 -14.06
C VAL A 44 5.46 -13.72 -13.52
N LEU A 45 4.60 -14.35 -14.31
CA LEU A 45 3.24 -14.66 -13.87
C LEU A 45 3.22 -15.59 -12.65
N LEU A 46 4.09 -16.61 -12.64
CA LEU A 46 4.23 -17.53 -11.51
C LEU A 46 4.87 -16.87 -10.29
N ILE A 47 5.91 -16.04 -10.47
CA ILE A 47 6.52 -15.26 -9.40
C ILE A 47 5.48 -14.32 -8.78
N GLY A 48 4.70 -13.61 -9.60
CA GLY A 48 3.62 -12.73 -9.16
C GLY A 48 2.53 -13.49 -8.39
N ALA A 49 2.14 -14.68 -8.86
CA ALA A 49 1.17 -15.54 -8.18
C ALA A 49 1.69 -16.04 -6.81
N LEU A 50 2.96 -16.45 -6.73
CA LEU A 50 3.60 -16.81 -5.47
C LEU A 50 3.68 -15.62 -4.52
N ASN A 51 4.06 -14.44 -5.02
CA ASN A 51 4.09 -13.23 -4.24
C ASN A 51 2.71 -12.86 -3.69
N ALA A 52 1.63 -13.04 -4.47
CA ALA A 52 0.27 -12.82 -4.01
C ALA A 52 -0.12 -13.76 -2.84
N LEU A 53 0.43 -14.97 -2.79
CA LEU A 53 0.22 -15.93 -1.71
C LEU A 53 1.10 -15.66 -0.49
N VAL A 54 2.37 -15.29 -0.71
CA VAL A 54 3.37 -15.07 0.36
C VAL A 54 3.14 -13.74 1.08
N ARG A 55 2.76 -12.68 0.35
CA ARG A 55 2.56 -11.34 0.90
C ARG A 55 1.67 -11.25 2.14
N PRO A 56 0.47 -11.88 2.21
CA PRO A 56 -0.34 -11.82 3.43
C PRO A 56 0.38 -12.42 4.64
N ILE A 57 1.16 -13.49 4.46
CA ILE A 57 1.94 -14.11 5.53
C ILE A 57 3.03 -13.15 6.01
N VAL A 58 3.78 -12.58 5.07
CA VAL A 58 4.84 -11.59 5.37
C VAL A 58 4.30 -10.40 6.15
N LEU A 59 3.11 -9.89 5.79
CA LEU A 59 2.48 -8.78 6.49
C LEU A 59 2.07 -9.11 7.93
N LEU A 60 1.72 -10.36 8.23
CA LEU A 60 1.43 -10.76 9.61
C LEU A 60 2.66 -10.66 10.51
N PHE A 61 3.86 -10.88 9.95
CA PHE A 61 5.12 -10.73 10.68
C PHE A 61 5.66 -9.31 10.66
N ALA A 62 5.21 -8.45 9.73
CA ALA A 62 5.70 -7.09 9.58
C ALA A 62 5.54 -6.23 10.85
N GLU A 63 4.46 -6.43 11.62
CA GLU A 63 4.20 -5.67 12.86
C GLU A 63 5.21 -5.98 13.97
N ASN A 64 5.76 -7.20 14.00
CA ASN A 64 6.66 -7.67 15.06
C ASN A 64 8.14 -7.58 14.68
N LEU A 65 8.45 -7.31 13.42
CA LEU A 65 9.83 -7.29 12.91
C LEU A 65 10.31 -5.85 12.71
N GLY A 66 11.56 -5.58 13.10
CA GLY A 66 12.22 -4.32 12.77
C GLY A 66 12.44 -4.16 11.26
N LEU A 67 12.51 -2.91 10.78
CA LEU A 67 12.65 -2.57 9.36
C LEU A 67 13.74 -3.38 8.62
N VAL A 68 14.93 -3.47 9.22
CA VAL A 68 16.08 -4.16 8.61
C VAL A 68 15.82 -5.67 8.48
N VAL A 69 15.25 -6.29 9.51
CA VAL A 69 14.93 -7.73 9.50
C VAL A 69 13.84 -8.03 8.49
N PHE A 70 12.82 -7.17 8.42
CA PHE A 70 11.76 -7.28 7.43
C PHE A 70 12.29 -7.16 5.99
N LEU A 71 13.17 -6.21 5.73
CA LEU A 71 13.82 -6.04 4.42
C LEU A 71 14.65 -7.27 4.03
N MET A 72 15.47 -7.80 4.95
CA MET A 72 16.28 -8.99 4.67
C MET A 72 15.40 -10.22 4.44
N LEU A 73 14.36 -10.41 5.26
CA LEU A 73 13.41 -11.53 5.12
C LEU A 73 12.69 -11.50 3.77
N THR A 74 12.15 -10.33 3.39
CA THR A 74 11.46 -10.18 2.10
C THR A 74 12.37 -10.43 0.91
N LEU A 75 13.63 -9.99 0.98
CA LEU A 75 14.59 -10.22 -0.09
C LEU A 75 14.95 -11.70 -0.23
N VAL A 76 15.20 -12.39 0.89
CA VAL A 76 15.45 -13.83 0.91
C VAL A 76 14.23 -14.61 0.41
N LEU A 77 13.02 -14.23 0.82
CA LEU A 77 11.79 -14.85 0.33
C LEU A 77 11.61 -14.69 -1.18
N ASN A 78 11.92 -13.51 -1.74
CA ASN A 78 11.89 -13.32 -3.19
C ASN A 78 12.92 -14.21 -3.91
N ALA A 79 14.13 -14.36 -3.36
CA ALA A 79 15.13 -15.28 -3.90
C ALA A 79 14.62 -16.74 -3.91
N VAL A 80 13.99 -17.17 -2.81
CA VAL A 80 13.38 -18.51 -2.71
C VAL A 80 12.26 -18.68 -3.74
N MET A 81 11.42 -17.67 -3.93
CA MET A 81 10.36 -17.71 -4.95
C MET A 81 10.92 -17.85 -6.36
N VAL A 82 11.96 -17.07 -6.70
CA VAL A 82 12.67 -17.17 -7.98
C VAL A 82 13.24 -18.57 -8.18
N SER A 83 13.91 -19.14 -7.17
CA SER A 83 14.44 -20.51 -7.24
C SER A 83 13.34 -21.56 -7.41
N LEU A 84 12.20 -21.38 -6.74
CA LEU A 84 11.05 -22.29 -6.86
C LEU A 84 10.46 -22.26 -8.27
N VAL A 85 10.34 -21.07 -8.86
CA VAL A 85 9.85 -20.93 -10.24
C VAL A 85 10.86 -21.49 -11.25
N ALA A 86 12.15 -21.27 -11.05
CA ALA A 86 13.20 -21.88 -11.88
C ALA A 86 13.16 -23.41 -11.83
N TRP A 87 12.88 -23.98 -10.65
CA TRP A 87 12.70 -25.42 -10.51
C TRP A 87 11.40 -25.94 -11.18
N ALA A 88 10.31 -25.17 -11.09
CA ALA A 88 9.00 -25.59 -11.60
C ALA A 88 8.80 -25.36 -13.10
N LEU A 89 9.51 -24.40 -13.71
CA LEU A 89 9.27 -23.95 -15.08
C LEU A 89 10.40 -24.41 -16.03
N PRO A 90 10.15 -25.39 -16.92
CA PRO A 90 11.14 -25.84 -17.88
C PRO A 90 11.57 -24.72 -18.83
N GLY A 91 12.87 -24.41 -18.85
CA GLY A 91 13.41 -23.34 -19.69
C GLY A 91 13.73 -22.05 -18.94
N PHE A 92 13.45 -21.97 -17.63
CA PHE A 92 13.97 -20.94 -16.75
C PHE A 92 14.97 -21.57 -15.78
N TYR A 93 16.25 -21.24 -15.92
CA TYR A 93 17.32 -21.80 -15.10
C TYR A 93 18.10 -20.70 -14.40
N VAL A 94 18.50 -20.98 -13.16
CA VAL A 94 19.33 -20.11 -12.35
C VAL A 94 20.45 -20.94 -11.74
N ASP A 95 21.69 -20.54 -11.97
CA ASP A 95 22.86 -21.39 -11.68
C ASP A 95 23.09 -21.66 -10.20
N SER A 96 22.71 -20.71 -9.34
CA SER A 96 22.97 -20.82 -7.90
C SER A 96 21.96 -20.01 -7.07
N ALA A 97 21.86 -20.34 -5.78
CA ALA A 97 21.07 -19.56 -4.83
C ALA A 97 21.52 -18.09 -4.74
N TRP A 98 22.83 -17.83 -4.90
CA TRP A 98 23.35 -16.47 -4.96
C TRP A 98 22.87 -15.73 -6.20
N THR A 99 22.85 -16.38 -7.36
CA THR A 99 22.32 -15.80 -8.59
C THR A 99 20.82 -15.50 -8.48
N ALA A 100 20.06 -16.40 -7.84
CA ALA A 100 18.63 -16.17 -7.56
C ALA A 100 18.42 -14.97 -6.63
N PHE A 101 19.28 -14.79 -5.63
CA PHE A 101 19.26 -13.64 -4.74
C PHE A 101 19.58 -12.34 -5.48
N VAL A 102 20.64 -12.31 -6.29
CA VAL A 102 21.01 -11.14 -7.10
C VAL A 102 19.90 -10.81 -8.11
N LEU A 103 19.27 -11.82 -8.72
CA LEU A 103 18.13 -11.63 -9.62
C LEU A 103 16.93 -11.03 -8.87
N ALA A 104 16.55 -11.59 -7.72
CA ALA A 104 15.47 -11.07 -6.89
C ALA A 104 15.72 -9.63 -6.42
N PHE A 105 16.96 -9.32 -6.04
CA PHE A 105 17.36 -7.97 -5.68
C PHE A 105 17.28 -7.02 -6.88
N GLY A 106 17.81 -7.42 -8.04
CA GLY A 106 17.73 -6.64 -9.27
C GLY A 106 16.30 -6.35 -9.69
N LEU A 107 15.40 -7.34 -9.59
CA LEU A 107 13.98 -7.17 -9.85
C LEU A 107 13.35 -6.15 -8.90
N ALA A 108 13.66 -6.22 -7.61
CA ALA A 108 13.15 -5.27 -6.62
C ALA A 108 13.62 -3.83 -6.91
N VAL A 109 14.90 -3.65 -7.26
CA VAL A 109 15.47 -2.33 -7.61
C VAL A 109 14.84 -1.80 -8.89
N LEU A 110 14.79 -2.59 -9.96
CA LEU A 110 14.19 -2.16 -11.22
C LEU A 110 12.71 -1.82 -11.06
N ASN A 111 11.96 -2.65 -10.34
CA ASN A 111 10.55 -2.38 -10.09
C ASN A 111 10.35 -1.07 -9.30
N THR A 112 11.19 -0.83 -8.28
CA THR A 112 11.17 0.42 -7.51
C THR A 112 11.44 1.64 -8.40
N LEU A 113 12.45 1.56 -9.27
CA LEU A 113 12.79 2.64 -10.21
C LEU A 113 11.67 2.88 -11.22
N VAL A 114 11.14 1.82 -11.84
CA VAL A 114 10.07 1.92 -12.84
C VAL A 114 8.79 2.46 -12.21
N SER A 115 8.40 1.95 -11.05
CA SER A 115 7.23 2.44 -10.31
C SER A 115 7.37 3.91 -9.92
N GLY A 116 8.56 4.31 -9.46
CA GLY A 116 8.88 5.71 -9.15
C GLY A 116 8.82 6.63 -10.36
N LEU A 117 9.37 6.21 -11.50
CA LEU A 117 9.36 7.00 -12.74
C LEU A 117 7.97 7.11 -13.36
N LEU A 118 7.19 6.02 -13.31
CA LEU A 118 5.84 5.98 -13.89
C LEU A 118 4.77 6.55 -12.95
N GLY A 119 5.13 6.94 -11.71
CA GLY A 119 4.18 7.39 -10.70
C GLY A 119 3.12 6.34 -10.36
N ILE A 120 3.45 5.05 -10.55
CA ILE A 120 2.54 3.95 -10.27
C ILE A 120 2.57 3.73 -8.75
N ASN A 121 1.66 4.39 -8.04
CA ASN A 121 1.49 4.18 -6.60
C ASN A 121 0.68 2.90 -6.38
N ASP A 122 1.31 1.75 -6.60
CA ASP A 122 0.65 0.44 -6.58
C ASP A 122 0.17 0.02 -5.16
N ASP A 123 0.71 0.67 -4.14
CA ASP A 123 0.53 0.32 -2.73
C ASP A 123 -0.88 0.61 -2.17
N ASP A 124 -1.53 1.69 -2.60
CA ASP A 124 -2.75 2.20 -1.94
C ASP A 124 -3.96 1.24 -2.00
N SER A 125 -4.03 0.33 -2.97
CA SER A 125 -5.19 -0.57 -3.10
C SER A 125 -5.15 -1.76 -2.14
N PHE A 126 -3.97 -2.35 -1.92
CA PHE A 126 -3.87 -3.55 -1.09
C PHE A 126 -3.82 -3.18 0.39
N TYR A 127 -3.06 -2.14 0.76
CA TYR A 127 -3.02 -1.66 2.14
C TYR A 127 -4.39 -1.25 2.65
N ARG A 128 -5.24 -0.60 1.83
CA ARG A 128 -6.63 -0.27 2.23
C ARG A 128 -7.50 -1.49 2.56
N ASN A 129 -7.30 -2.62 1.89
CA ASN A 129 -8.09 -3.82 2.15
C ASN A 129 -7.55 -4.60 3.36
N VAL A 130 -6.23 -4.63 3.53
CA VAL A 130 -5.58 -5.28 4.69
C VAL A 130 -5.80 -4.47 5.97
N THR A 131 -5.66 -3.13 5.91
CA THR A 131 -5.96 -2.25 7.06
C THR A 131 -7.40 -2.40 7.49
N ARG A 132 -8.37 -2.35 6.57
CA ARG A 132 -9.78 -2.62 6.89
C ARG A 132 -10.01 -4.00 7.51
N TRP A 133 -9.27 -5.02 7.07
CA TRP A 133 -9.35 -6.37 7.64
C TRP A 133 -8.77 -6.44 9.06
N LEU A 134 -7.62 -5.80 9.29
CA LEU A 134 -7.00 -5.68 10.61
C LEU A 134 -7.86 -4.85 11.57
N GLU A 135 -8.39 -3.73 11.11
CA GLU A 135 -9.33 -2.87 11.85
C GLU A 135 -10.58 -3.65 12.27
N ARG A 136 -11.16 -4.47 11.40
CA ARG A 136 -12.31 -5.32 11.76
C ARG A 136 -11.97 -6.40 12.80
N ARG A 137 -10.74 -6.91 12.81
CA ARG A 137 -10.29 -7.89 13.80
C ARG A 137 -9.95 -7.27 15.15
N ARG A 138 -9.46 -6.02 15.16
CA ARG A 138 -9.16 -5.25 16.37
C ARG A 138 -10.29 -4.36 16.85
N ALA A 139 -11.35 -4.18 16.06
CA ALA A 139 -12.54 -3.44 16.45
C ALA A 139 -13.11 -4.11 17.71
N PRO A 140 -13.18 -3.39 18.84
CA PRO A 140 -13.74 -3.94 20.06
C PRO A 140 -15.17 -4.40 19.77
N GLN A 141 -15.43 -5.70 19.86
CA GLN A 141 -16.80 -6.24 19.87
C GLN A 141 -17.43 -6.07 21.26
N ALA A 142 -17.24 -4.90 21.89
CA ALA A 142 -17.98 -4.57 23.09
C ALA A 142 -19.39 -4.19 22.65
N GLY A 143 -20.40 -4.88 23.17
CA GLY A 143 -21.77 -4.40 23.08
C GLY A 143 -21.82 -2.98 23.64
N ILE A 144 -22.14 -2.00 22.79
CA ILE A 144 -22.20 -0.60 23.19
C ILE A 144 -23.57 -0.39 23.85
N ASP A 145 -23.70 -0.84 25.11
CA ASP A 145 -24.89 -0.59 25.93
C ASP A 145 -24.84 0.79 26.61
N GLU A 146 -23.72 1.51 26.49
CA GLU A 146 -23.49 2.84 27.06
C GLU A 146 -23.53 3.93 25.97
N PRO A 147 -24.05 5.14 26.26
CA PRO A 147 -24.00 6.26 25.33
C PRO A 147 -22.56 6.59 24.91
N GLY A 148 -22.26 6.48 23.62
CA GLY A 148 -20.95 6.83 23.05
C GLY A 148 -20.94 8.19 22.34
N THR A 149 -19.74 8.77 22.21
CA THR A 149 -19.53 10.01 21.44
C THR A 149 -18.90 9.68 20.09
N ILE A 150 -19.48 10.18 19.00
CA ILE A 150 -18.89 10.07 17.66
C ILE A 150 -18.06 11.33 17.37
N PHE A 151 -16.75 11.16 17.20
CA PHE A 151 -15.86 12.19 16.68
C PHE A 151 -15.62 11.97 15.19
N ILE A 152 -15.95 12.97 14.36
CA ILE A 152 -15.70 12.95 12.91
C ILE A 152 -14.62 13.99 12.60
N GLN A 153 -13.47 13.54 12.09
CA GLN A 153 -12.40 14.41 11.62
C GLN A 153 -12.31 14.35 10.10
N VAL A 154 -12.32 15.52 9.46
CA VAL A 154 -12.04 15.65 8.02
C VAL A 154 -10.62 16.18 7.86
N ASP A 155 -9.71 15.30 7.44
CA ASP A 155 -8.29 15.66 7.30
C ASP A 155 -8.10 16.75 6.23
N GLY A 156 -7.20 17.70 6.51
CA GLY A 156 -6.90 18.84 5.63
C GLY A 156 -8.02 19.89 5.48
N LEU A 157 -9.13 19.79 6.21
CA LEU A 157 -10.21 20.78 6.14
C LEU A 157 -9.87 22.02 6.98
N ALA A 158 -9.35 23.05 6.32
CA ALA A 158 -9.12 24.34 6.96
C ALA A 158 -10.44 25.07 7.29
N GLU A 159 -10.46 25.84 8.39
CA GLU A 159 -11.62 26.62 8.81
C GLU A 159 -12.12 27.56 7.70
N ARG A 160 -11.19 28.20 6.97
CA ARG A 160 -11.53 29.12 5.88
C ARG A 160 -12.31 28.40 4.77
N THR A 161 -11.84 27.22 4.36
CA THR A 161 -12.50 26.40 3.34
C THR A 161 -13.88 25.95 3.82
N PHE A 162 -14.01 25.58 5.10
CA PHE A 162 -15.30 25.20 5.68
C PHE A 162 -16.29 26.37 5.70
N ARG A 163 -15.87 27.56 6.12
CA ARG A 163 -16.71 28.77 6.13
C ARG A 163 -17.13 29.18 4.71
N GLN A 164 -16.23 29.06 3.75
CA GLN A 164 -16.54 29.34 2.35
C GLN A 164 -17.58 28.36 1.81
N ALA A 165 -17.42 27.05 2.07
CA ALA A 165 -18.41 26.05 1.68
C ALA A 165 -19.79 26.25 2.34
N LEU A 166 -19.84 26.76 3.56
CA LEU A 166 -21.09 27.19 4.21
C LEU A 166 -21.71 28.41 3.52
N ALA A 167 -20.91 29.42 3.19
CA ALA A 167 -21.36 30.63 2.50
C ALA A 167 -21.90 30.33 1.10
N ASP A 168 -21.26 29.40 0.39
CA ASP A 168 -21.64 28.95 -0.95
C ASP A 168 -22.87 28.01 -0.94
N GLY A 169 -23.39 27.65 0.24
CA GLY A 169 -24.57 26.78 0.38
C GLY A 169 -24.31 25.29 0.10
N ASN A 170 -23.04 24.87 0.04
CA ASN A 170 -22.66 23.48 -0.24
C ASN A 170 -22.89 22.53 0.94
N LEU A 171 -23.17 23.07 2.14
CA LEU A 171 -23.30 22.32 3.39
C LEU A 171 -24.67 22.59 4.08
N PRO A 172 -25.80 22.30 3.42
CA PRO A 172 -27.14 22.72 3.88
C PRO A 172 -27.53 22.15 5.24
N THR A 173 -27.12 20.91 5.54
CA THR A 173 -27.39 20.27 6.84
C THR A 173 -26.65 20.96 7.98
N LEU A 174 -25.36 21.24 7.80
CA LEU A 174 -24.55 21.92 8.81
C LEU A 174 -25.01 23.36 9.01
N GLN A 175 -25.37 24.04 7.92
CA GLN A 175 -25.93 25.39 7.97
C GLN A 175 -27.23 25.43 8.77
N ALA A 176 -28.13 24.46 8.57
CA ALA A 176 -29.37 24.34 9.34
C ALA A 176 -29.11 24.10 10.83
N TRP A 177 -28.10 23.29 11.19
CA TRP A 177 -27.73 23.04 12.59
C TRP A 177 -27.17 24.28 13.28
N LEU A 178 -26.31 25.04 12.58
CA LEU A 178 -25.78 26.30 13.09
C LEU A 178 -26.90 27.35 13.25
N ALA A 179 -27.80 27.46 12.27
CA ALA A 179 -28.92 28.41 12.32
C ALA A 179 -29.93 28.09 13.45
N ARG A 180 -30.15 26.80 13.75
CA ARG A 180 -31.00 26.35 14.86
C ARG A 180 -30.34 26.50 16.24
N GLY A 181 -29.04 26.83 16.28
CA GLY A 181 -28.28 26.95 17.54
C GLY A 181 -28.00 25.61 18.23
N THR A 182 -28.23 24.47 17.57
CA THR A 182 -27.93 23.15 18.16
C THR A 182 -26.43 22.85 18.15
N HIS A 183 -25.67 23.51 17.28
CA HIS A 183 -24.22 23.35 17.13
C HIS A 183 -23.52 24.70 17.08
N ARG A 184 -22.23 24.71 17.40
CA ARG A 184 -21.37 25.90 17.33
C ARG A 184 -20.15 25.60 16.48
N LEU A 185 -19.72 26.59 15.69
CA LEU A 185 -18.46 26.53 14.96
C LEU A 185 -17.37 27.21 15.80
N THR A 186 -16.38 26.42 16.22
CA THR A 186 -15.21 26.90 16.95
C THR A 186 -13.97 26.67 16.10
N GLY A 187 -13.18 27.73 15.90
CA GLY A 187 -11.88 27.63 15.26
C GLY A 187 -10.86 27.01 16.22
N TRP A 188 -10.00 26.15 15.70
CA TRP A 188 -8.86 25.58 16.42
C TRP A 188 -7.62 25.71 15.55
N GLN A 189 -6.55 26.24 16.13
CA GLN A 189 -5.25 26.33 15.47
C GLN A 189 -4.35 25.25 16.06
N CYS A 190 -3.78 24.39 15.22
CA CYS A 190 -2.69 23.53 15.66
C CYS A 190 -1.42 24.39 15.74
N ASP A 191 -0.73 24.31 16.87
CA ASP A 191 0.59 24.92 17.02
C ASP A 191 1.62 24.15 16.16
N VAL A 192 2.87 24.60 16.16
CA VAL A 192 3.91 24.00 15.32
C VAL A 192 4.36 22.67 15.93
N PRO A 193 4.39 21.55 15.16
CA PRO A 193 4.16 21.44 13.72
C PRO A 193 2.68 21.24 13.35
N SER A 194 2.25 21.78 12.20
CA SER A 194 0.89 21.57 11.65
C SER A 194 0.78 20.23 10.92
N MET A 195 0.83 19.13 11.68
CA MET A 195 0.67 17.76 11.17
C MET A 195 -0.63 17.15 11.69
N THR A 196 -1.14 16.10 11.02
CA THR A 196 -2.37 15.41 11.44
C THR A 196 -2.27 14.89 12.87
N SER A 197 -1.11 14.36 13.27
CA SER A 197 -0.87 13.83 14.62
C SER A 197 -0.96 14.90 15.70
N SER A 198 -0.38 16.08 15.49
CA SER A 198 -0.42 17.20 16.46
C SER A 198 -1.80 17.86 16.52
N GLY A 199 -2.50 17.98 15.39
CA GLY A 199 -3.89 18.44 15.37
C GLY A 199 -4.83 17.49 16.13
N GLN A 200 -4.65 16.18 15.97
CA GLN A 200 -5.42 15.17 16.69
C GLN A 200 -5.17 15.22 18.20
N SER A 201 -3.90 15.31 18.64
CA SER A 201 -3.60 15.44 20.06
C SER A 201 -4.21 16.70 20.66
N GLY A 202 -4.13 17.84 19.94
CA GLY A 202 -4.73 19.10 20.38
C GLY A 202 -6.24 19.00 20.62
N ILE A 203 -6.96 18.39 19.68
CA ILE A 203 -8.41 18.22 19.76
C ILE A 203 -8.82 17.23 20.87
N LEU A 204 -8.10 16.11 21.01
CA LEU A 204 -8.47 15.05 21.96
C LEU A 204 -8.09 15.38 23.41
N TYR A 205 -6.95 16.04 23.63
CA TYR A 205 -6.52 16.45 24.97
C TYR A 205 -6.97 17.86 25.35
N GLY A 206 -7.56 18.61 24.41
CA GLY A 206 -8.03 19.98 24.63
C GLY A 206 -6.91 20.98 24.90
N ASN A 207 -5.67 20.65 24.52
CA ASN A 207 -4.49 21.48 24.77
C ASN A 207 -3.47 21.33 23.64
N ASN A 208 -2.91 22.45 23.19
CA ASN A 208 -1.86 22.51 22.18
C ASN A 208 -0.43 22.64 22.75
N ALA A 209 -0.29 22.71 24.09
CA ALA A 209 1.01 22.82 24.77
C ALA A 209 1.78 21.49 24.85
#